data_AF-A0A449BEQ1-F1
#
_entry.id   AF-A0A449BEQ1-F1
#
_cell.length_a   1.000
_cell.length_b   1.000
_cell.length_c   1.000
_cell.angle_alpha   90.00
_cell.angle_beta   90.00
_cell.angle_gamma   90.00
#
_symmetry.space_group_name_H-M   'P 1'
#
loop_
_entity.id
_entity.type
_entity.pdbx_description
1 polymer ?
#
loop_
_entity_poly.entity_id
_entity_poly.type
_entity_poly.pdbx_seq_one_letter_code
_entity_poly.pdbx_strand_id
1 'polypeptide(L)'
;MGAWLIELISNLIDITGNPIADTVIFAIIGLISGSIAFGLTGFISNTTRSYNSKSMSDLHWGIRVILFFVLTYVIAKIVEFIKGIFTPPALYYSIGIIILIVAAFILLKVFKKPVNKEINKLVDDKPEYDKNERNITENVIKRDLRKCPYCGGLLVERQGPYGNFLGCSNFPNCKYTRNE
;
A
#
# COMPACT_ATOMS: atom_id res chain seq x y z
N MET A 1 46.48 -9.62 -1.96
CA MET A 1 45.31 -8.85 -2.45
C MET A 1 44.60 -9.47 -3.64
N GLY A 2 45.26 -10.22 -4.54
CA GLY A 2 44.59 -10.81 -5.72
C GLY A 2 43.71 -12.04 -5.47
N ALA A 3 43.95 -12.82 -4.41
CA ALA A 3 43.20 -14.05 -4.15
C ALA A 3 41.69 -13.81 -3.94
N TRP A 4 41.34 -12.78 -3.17
CA TRP A 4 39.94 -12.38 -2.97
C TRP A 4 39.23 -11.99 -4.27
N LEU A 5 39.96 -11.35 -5.20
CA LEU A 5 39.41 -10.97 -6.50
C LEU A 5 39.16 -12.21 -7.38
N ILE A 6 40.10 -13.16 -7.39
CA ILE A 6 39.98 -14.39 -8.15
C ILE A 6 38.82 -15.24 -7.62
N GLU A 7 38.68 -15.34 -6.30
CA GLU A 7 37.59 -16.08 -5.64
C GLU A 7 36.22 -15.43 -5.90
N LEU A 8 36.17 -14.10 -5.90
CA LEU A 8 34.96 -13.35 -6.27
C LEU A 8 34.57 -13.58 -7.74
N ILE A 9 35.56 -13.64 -8.63
CA ILE A 9 35.35 -13.92 -10.06
C ILE A 9 34.93 -15.37 -10.28
N SER A 10 35.54 -16.35 -9.60
CA SER A 10 35.19 -17.76 -9.75
C SER A 10 33.77 -18.07 -9.26
N ASN A 11 33.37 -17.49 -8.13
CA ASN A 11 32.01 -17.61 -7.61
C ASN A 11 30.98 -16.91 -8.51
N LEU A 12 31.41 -15.94 -9.32
CA LEU A 12 30.53 -15.30 -10.28
C LEU A 12 30.31 -16.19 -11.51
N ILE A 13 31.32 -16.93 -11.97
CA ILE A 13 31.33 -17.68 -13.24
C ILE A 13 30.58 -19.03 -13.15
N ASP A 14 30.60 -19.69 -12.00
CA ASP A 14 30.00 -21.01 -11.85
C ASP A 14 28.54 -20.92 -11.39
N ILE A 15 27.64 -20.58 -12.32
CA ILE A 15 26.21 -20.46 -12.00
C ILE A 15 25.56 -21.84 -12.03
N THR A 16 25.86 -22.68 -13.02
CA THR A 16 25.11 -23.92 -13.33
C THR A 16 25.95 -25.18 -13.15
N GLY A 17 27.26 -25.07 -12.93
CA GLY A 17 28.17 -26.23 -12.97
C GLY A 17 28.40 -26.76 -14.39
N ASN A 18 27.88 -26.09 -15.42
CA ASN A 18 28.06 -26.47 -16.82
C ASN A 18 28.66 -25.30 -17.59
N PRO A 19 29.92 -25.42 -18.06
CA PRO A 19 30.64 -24.30 -18.65
C PRO A 19 29.98 -23.76 -19.92
N ILE A 20 29.29 -24.61 -20.69
CA ILE A 20 28.59 -24.20 -21.91
C ILE A 20 27.34 -23.40 -21.54
N ALA A 21 26.55 -23.90 -20.59
CA ALA A 21 25.34 -23.21 -20.13
C ALA A 21 25.69 -21.84 -19.51
N ASP A 22 26.73 -21.79 -18.69
CA ASP A 22 27.18 -20.56 -18.04
C ASP A 22 27.67 -19.53 -19.07
N THR A 23 28.44 -19.96 -20.07
CA THR A 23 28.87 -19.08 -21.18
C THR A 23 27.67 -18.48 -21.94
N VAL A 24 26.64 -19.29 -22.24
CA VAL A 24 25.43 -18.82 -22.91
C VAL A 24 24.66 -17.84 -22.03
N ILE A 25 24.53 -18.11 -20.73
CA ILE A 25 23.87 -17.22 -19.76
C ILE A 25 24.59 -15.87 -19.70
N PHE A 26 25.93 -15.85 -19.57
CA PHE A 26 26.69 -14.60 -19.55
C PHE A 26 26.58 -13.83 -20.86
N ALA A 27 26.56 -14.50 -22.01
CA ALA A 27 26.37 -13.85 -23.30
C ALA A 27 25.01 -13.14 -23.36
N ILE A 28 23.93 -13.80 -22.90
CA ILE A 28 22.59 -13.21 -22.83
C ILE A 28 22.56 -12.04 -21.85
N ILE A 29 23.11 -12.21 -20.64
CA ILE A 29 23.17 -11.14 -19.63
C ILE A 29 23.93 -9.92 -20.20
N GLY A 30 25.05 -10.15 -20.88
CA GLY A 30 25.82 -9.09 -21.54
C GLY A 30 25.04 -8.36 -22.63
N LEU A 31 24.28 -9.07 -23.47
CA LEU A 31 23.44 -8.43 -24.48
C LEU A 31 22.35 -7.56 -23.86
N ILE A 32 21.71 -8.06 -22.81
CA ILE A 32 20.65 -7.34 -22.08
C ILE A 32 21.24 -6.11 -21.38
N SER A 33 22.32 -6.29 -20.61
CA SER A 33 22.93 -5.21 -19.84
C SER A 33 23.53 -4.14 -20.76
N GLY A 34 24.12 -4.53 -21.89
CA GLY A 34 24.60 -3.61 -22.92
C GLY A 34 23.49 -2.77 -23.53
N SER A 35 22.37 -3.41 -23.89
CA SER A 35 21.19 -2.73 -24.46
C SER A 35 20.61 -1.71 -23.48
N ILE A 36 20.45 -2.10 -22.21
CA ILE A 36 19.94 -1.22 -21.15
C ILE A 36 20.91 -0.08 -20.88
N ALA A 37 22.22 -0.35 -20.80
CA ALA A 37 23.22 0.69 -20.56
C ALA A 37 23.27 1.74 -21.67
N PHE A 38 23.12 1.30 -22.93
CA PHE A 38 23.05 2.19 -24.08
C PHE A 38 21.80 3.07 -24.05
N GLY A 39 20.64 2.48 -23.70
CA GLY A 39 19.37 3.19 -23.58
C GLY A 39 19.34 4.18 -22.41
N LEU A 40 19.76 3.76 -21.21
CA LEU A 40 19.73 4.60 -20.00
C LEU A 40 20.59 5.85 -20.16
N THR A 41 21.80 5.69 -20.69
CA THR A 41 22.68 6.84 -20.87
C THR A 41 22.17 7.81 -21.95
N GLY A 42 21.45 7.33 -22.96
CA GLY A 42 20.72 8.20 -23.90
C GLY A 42 19.60 8.99 -23.22
N PHE A 43 18.82 8.33 -22.36
CA PHE A 43 17.76 8.99 -21.59
C PHE A 43 18.30 10.05 -20.61
N ILE A 44 19.32 9.70 -19.83
CA ILE A 44 19.93 10.60 -18.84
C ILE A 44 20.51 11.85 -19.52
N SER A 45 21.16 11.69 -20.68
CA SER A 45 21.68 12.81 -21.48
C SER A 45 20.57 13.76 -21.92
N ASN A 46 19.41 13.23 -22.33
CA ASN A 46 18.26 14.05 -22.72
C ASN A 46 17.66 14.82 -21.52
N THR A 47 17.62 14.22 -20.34
CA THR A 47 17.07 14.85 -19.12
C THR A 47 17.99 15.93 -18.54
N THR A 48 19.31 15.74 -18.59
CA THR A 48 20.27 16.61 -17.89
C THR A 48 20.63 17.89 -18.65
N ARG A 49 20.16 18.09 -19.89
CA ARG A 49 20.35 19.28 -20.76
C ARG A 49 21.79 19.84 -20.77
N SER A 50 22.79 18.99 -20.51
CA SER A 50 24.20 19.34 -20.42
C SER A 50 24.90 18.95 -21.72
N TYR A 51 24.56 19.66 -22.80
CA TYR A 51 25.15 19.45 -24.13
C TYR A 51 26.46 20.22 -24.26
N ASN A 52 27.55 19.66 -23.76
CA ASN A 52 28.90 20.16 -24.04
C ASN A 52 29.64 19.12 -24.88
N SER A 53 29.85 19.40 -26.18
CA SER A 53 30.18 18.39 -27.21
C SER A 53 31.42 17.54 -26.92
N LYS A 54 32.43 18.12 -26.26
CA LYS A 54 33.69 17.46 -25.92
C LYS A 54 33.65 16.70 -24.59
N SER A 55 32.78 17.12 -23.67
CA SER A 55 32.53 16.39 -22.41
C SER A 55 31.53 15.25 -22.59
N MET A 56 30.71 15.29 -23.64
CA MET A 56 29.65 14.31 -23.90
C MET A 56 30.19 12.98 -24.45
N SER A 57 31.36 12.93 -25.11
CA SER A 57 31.88 11.68 -25.67
C SER A 57 32.52 10.77 -24.61
N ASP A 58 33.43 11.34 -23.82
CA ASP A 58 34.33 10.56 -22.97
C ASP A 58 33.62 10.15 -21.67
N LEU A 59 32.79 11.04 -21.12
CA LEU A 59 31.99 10.78 -19.94
C LEU A 59 30.89 9.74 -20.22
N HIS A 60 30.27 9.77 -21.40
CA HIS A 60 29.21 8.84 -21.78
C HIS A 60 29.76 7.43 -21.98
N TRP A 61 30.96 7.29 -22.56
CA TRP A 61 31.63 5.99 -22.65
C TRP A 61 31.95 5.42 -21.26
N GLY A 62 32.53 6.24 -20.37
CA GLY A 62 32.81 5.83 -18.99
C GLY A 62 31.56 5.41 -18.21
N ILE A 63 30.48 6.19 -18.28
CA ILE A 63 29.22 5.87 -17.60
C ILE A 63 28.61 4.57 -18.15
N ARG A 64 28.64 4.33 -19.47
CA ARG A 64 28.13 3.09 -20.07
C ARG A 64 28.89 1.87 -19.59
N VAL A 65 30.21 1.95 -19.52
CA VAL A 65 31.06 0.84 -19.05
C VAL A 65 30.76 0.52 -17.59
N ILE A 66 30.69 1.54 -16.73
CA ILE A 66 30.35 1.36 -15.31
C ILE A 66 28.94 0.75 -15.17
N LEU A 67 27.96 1.31 -15.86
CA LEU A 67 26.57 0.83 -15.77
C LEU A 67 26.41 -0.60 -16.31
N PHE A 68 27.15 -0.95 -17.37
CA PHE A 68 27.20 -2.31 -17.90
C PHE A 68 27.71 -3.33 -16.88
N PHE A 69 28.83 -3.04 -16.22
CA PHE A 69 29.40 -3.95 -15.21
C PHE A 69 28.50 -4.07 -13.98
N VAL A 70 27.96 -2.96 -13.48
CA VAL A 70 27.02 -2.96 -12.34
C VAL A 70 25.77 -3.76 -12.68
N LEU A 71 25.18 -3.53 -13.85
CA LEU A 71 23.95 -4.20 -14.26
C LEU A 71 24.17 -5.70 -14.50
N THR A 72 25.29 -6.07 -15.12
CA THR A 72 25.69 -7.47 -15.29
C THR A 72 25.85 -8.18 -13.95
N TYR A 73 26.50 -7.53 -12.98
CA TYR A 73 26.66 -8.07 -11.62
C TYR A 73 25.31 -8.26 -10.91
N VAL A 74 24.42 -7.25 -10.96
CA VAL A 74 23.09 -7.34 -10.35
C VAL A 74 22.27 -8.46 -10.97
N ILE A 75 22.26 -8.57 -12.30
CA ILE A 75 21.53 -9.64 -13.00
C ILE A 75 22.11 -11.01 -12.63
N ALA A 76 23.44 -11.17 -12.60
CA ALA A 76 24.07 -12.42 -12.20
C ALA A 76 23.66 -12.86 -10.77
N LYS A 77 23.63 -11.93 -9.82
CA LYS A 77 23.17 -12.19 -8.45
C LYS A 77 21.68 -12.53 -8.36
N ILE A 78 20.84 -11.91 -9.19
CA ILE A 78 19.42 -12.27 -9.30
C ILE A 78 19.27 -13.71 -9.83
N VAL A 79 20.03 -14.10 -10.85
CA VAL A 79 19.99 -15.47 -11.39
C VAL A 79 20.43 -16.49 -10.33
N GLU A 80 21.47 -16.19 -9.56
CA GLU A 80 21.94 -17.01 -8.44
C GLU A 80 20.84 -17.17 -7.36
N PHE A 81 20.17 -16.08 -6.99
CA PHE A 81 19.06 -16.10 -6.05
C PHE A 81 17.86 -16.93 -6.56
N ILE A 82 17.51 -16.78 -7.84
CA ILE A 82 16.44 -17.55 -8.48
C ILE A 82 16.79 -19.04 -8.43
N LYS A 83 18.04 -19.43 -8.70
CA LYS A 83 18.46 -20.84 -8.55
C LYS A 83 18.26 -21.36 -7.13
N GLY A 84 18.59 -20.54 -6.12
CA GLY A 84 18.33 -20.87 -4.71
C GLY A 84 16.86 -21.21 -4.46
N ILE A 85 15.93 -20.41 -5.01
CA ILE A 85 14.48 -20.63 -4.91
C ILE A 85 14.04 -21.92 -5.60
N PHE A 86 14.59 -22.22 -6.78
CA PHE A 86 14.22 -23.40 -7.56
C PHE A 86 14.97 -24.68 -7.17
N THR A 87 15.77 -24.66 -6.10
CA THR A 87 16.37 -25.89 -5.59
C THR A 87 15.27 -26.84 -5.06
N PRO A 88 15.32 -28.15 -5.39
CA PRO A 88 14.29 -29.12 -5.03
C PRO A 88 13.89 -29.10 -3.53
N PRO A 89 14.83 -28.94 -2.57
CA PRO A 89 14.50 -28.83 -1.16
C PRO A 89 13.71 -27.55 -0.82
N ALA A 90 14.16 -26.39 -1.30
CA ALA A 90 13.49 -25.10 -1.04
C ALA A 90 12.07 -25.06 -1.62
N LEU A 91 11.91 -25.67 -2.79
CA LEU A 91 10.62 -25.79 -3.46
C LEU A 91 9.65 -26.65 -2.63
N TYR A 92 10.10 -27.78 -2.08
CA TYR A 92 9.29 -28.60 -1.17
C TYR A 92 8.89 -27.84 0.10
N TYR A 93 9.81 -27.09 0.73
CA TYR A 93 9.48 -26.27 1.90
C TYR A 93 8.47 -25.16 1.57
N SER A 94 8.62 -24.49 0.42
CA SER A 94 7.68 -23.44 -0.01
C SER A 94 6.27 -23.99 -0.27
N ILE A 95 6.17 -25.15 -0.92
CA ILE A 95 4.91 -25.87 -1.15
C ILE A 95 4.32 -26.32 0.20
N GLY A 96 5.14 -26.85 1.12
CA GLY A 96 4.72 -27.26 2.45
C GLY A 96 4.11 -26.12 3.27
N ILE A 97 4.73 -24.92 3.23
CA ILE A 97 4.20 -23.71 3.88
C ILE A 97 2.85 -23.31 3.28
N ILE A 98 2.71 -23.34 1.95
CA ILE A 98 1.44 -23.03 1.28
C ILE A 98 0.36 -24.03 1.69
N ILE A 99 0.67 -25.33 1.72
CA ILE A 99 -0.26 -26.39 2.15
C ILE A 99 -0.67 -26.18 3.62
N LEU A 100 0.27 -25.84 4.51
CA LEU A 100 -0.03 -25.54 5.92
C LEU A 100 -0.93 -24.32 6.08
N ILE A 101 -0.68 -23.25 5.32
CA ILE A 101 -1.52 -22.03 5.34
C ILE A 101 -2.93 -22.35 4.83
N VAL A 102 -3.04 -23.11 3.73
CA VAL A 102 -4.33 -23.53 3.18
C VAL A 102 -5.08 -24.43 4.16
N ALA A 103 -4.39 -25.41 4.76
CA ALA A 103 -4.96 -26.27 5.78
C ALA A 103 -5.43 -25.47 7.01
N ALA A 104 -4.63 -24.52 7.49
CA ALA A 104 -5.00 -23.62 8.57
C ALA A 104 -6.23 -22.77 8.21
N PHE A 105 -6.30 -22.24 6.98
CA PHE A 105 -7.46 -21.47 6.51
C PHE A 105 -8.73 -22.32 6.42
N ILE A 106 -8.61 -23.56 5.93
CA ILE A 106 -9.70 -24.54 5.90
C ILE A 106 -10.15 -24.86 7.33
N LEU A 107 -9.23 -25.15 8.25
CA LEU A 107 -9.54 -25.40 9.65
C LEU A 107 -10.25 -24.20 10.28
N LEU A 108 -9.74 -22.97 10.08
CA LEU A 108 -10.40 -21.76 10.58
C LEU A 108 -11.82 -21.61 10.03
N LYS A 109 -12.07 -21.94 8.75
CA LYS A 109 -13.42 -21.97 8.19
C LYS A 109 -14.30 -23.06 8.82
N VAL A 110 -13.75 -24.25 9.01
CA VAL A 110 -14.47 -25.39 9.62
C VAL A 110 -14.84 -25.07 11.07
N PHE A 111 -13.95 -24.48 11.87
CA PHE A 111 -14.19 -24.10 13.27
C PHE A 111 -15.05 -22.84 13.43
N LYS A 112 -15.04 -21.89 12.49
CA LYS A 112 -15.99 -20.76 12.50
C LYS A 112 -17.42 -21.18 12.20
N LYS A 113 -17.62 -22.27 11.44
CA LYS A 113 -18.94 -22.76 11.05
C LYS A 113 -19.85 -23.19 12.23
N PRO A 114 -19.39 -23.97 13.24
CA PRO A 114 -20.23 -24.34 14.38
C PRO A 114 -20.52 -23.15 15.31
N VAL A 115 -19.53 -22.26 15.55
CA VAL A 115 -19.69 -21.13 16.48
C VAL A 115 -20.75 -20.14 16.00
N ASN A 116 -20.76 -19.79 14.71
CA ASN A 116 -21.78 -18.87 14.18
C ASN A 116 -23.21 -19.45 14.29
N LYS A 117 -23.35 -20.77 14.21
CA LYS A 117 -24.65 -21.43 14.33
C LYS A 117 -25.22 -21.34 15.76
N GLU A 118 -24.37 -21.41 16.78
CA GLU A 118 -24.78 -21.27 18.19
C GLU A 118 -25.03 -19.81 18.57
N ILE A 119 -24.20 -18.87 18.11
CA ILE A 119 -24.40 -17.44 18.40
C ILE A 119 -25.73 -16.94 17.81
N ASN A 120 -26.07 -17.30 16.56
CA ASN A 120 -27.34 -16.85 15.96
C ASN A 120 -28.56 -17.36 16.74
N LYS A 121 -28.50 -18.59 17.27
CA LYS A 121 -29.57 -19.11 18.15
C LYS A 121 -29.72 -18.35 19.46
N LEU A 122 -28.64 -17.80 20.02
CA LEU A 122 -28.68 -16.98 21.23
C LEU A 122 -29.10 -15.52 20.93
N VAL A 123 -28.90 -15.05 19.70
CA VAL A 123 -29.30 -13.71 19.24
C VAL A 123 -30.78 -13.65 18.89
N ASP A 124 -31.34 -14.74 18.36
CA ASP A 124 -32.77 -14.85 18.02
C ASP A 124 -33.70 -14.82 19.25
N ASP A 125 -33.16 -15.01 20.46
CA ASP A 125 -33.90 -14.97 21.73
C ASP A 125 -33.77 -13.62 22.47
N LYS A 126 -33.17 -12.61 21.81
CA LYS A 126 -33.11 -11.25 22.38
C LYS A 126 -34.47 -10.59 22.19
N PRO A 127 -35.11 -10.05 23.24
CA PRO A 127 -36.38 -9.37 23.11
C PRO A 127 -36.27 -8.23 22.09
N GLU A 128 -37.22 -8.21 21.17
CA GLU A 128 -37.36 -7.19 20.15
C GLU A 128 -37.48 -5.82 20.82
N TYR A 129 -36.41 -5.04 20.76
CA TYR A 129 -36.38 -3.68 21.29
C TYR A 129 -37.21 -2.78 20.37
N ASP A 130 -38.34 -2.28 20.90
CA ASP A 130 -39.31 -1.45 20.21
C ASP A 130 -38.65 -0.21 19.59
N LYS A 131 -38.73 -0.11 18.27
CA LYS A 131 -38.19 1.02 17.49
C LYS A 131 -38.87 2.36 17.82
N ASN A 132 -40.01 2.38 18.53
CA ASN A 132 -40.69 3.61 18.93
C ASN A 132 -39.91 4.46 19.95
N GLU A 133 -39.08 3.87 20.82
CA GLU A 133 -38.36 4.64 21.83
C GLU A 133 -37.30 5.59 21.25
N ARG A 134 -36.67 5.22 20.11
CA ARG A 134 -35.68 6.08 19.45
C ARG A 134 -36.30 7.35 18.85
N ASN A 135 -37.52 7.24 18.32
CA ASN A 135 -38.23 8.39 17.75
C ASN A 135 -38.68 9.39 18.83
N ILE A 136 -38.90 8.95 20.08
CA ILE A 136 -39.29 9.84 21.18
C ILE A 136 -38.09 10.66 21.65
N THR A 137 -36.92 10.05 21.83
CA THR A 137 -35.72 10.73 22.34
C THR A 137 -35.23 11.82 21.39
N GLU A 138 -35.24 11.56 20.08
CA GLU A 138 -34.83 12.55 19.07
C GLU A 138 -35.79 13.74 19.03
N ASN A 139 -37.11 13.50 19.14
CA ASN A 139 -38.12 14.55 19.23
C ASN A 139 -38.10 15.32 20.56
N VAL A 140 -37.64 14.73 21.67
CA VAL A 140 -37.45 15.44 22.94
C VAL A 140 -36.23 16.38 22.85
N ILE A 141 -35.10 15.90 22.33
CA ILE A 141 -33.88 16.72 22.19
C ILE A 141 -34.12 17.91 21.25
N LYS A 142 -34.85 17.70 20.13
CA LYS A 142 -35.21 18.77 19.19
C LYS A 142 -36.15 19.83 19.79
N ARG A 143 -36.94 19.48 20.82
CA ARG A 143 -37.81 20.42 21.55
C ARG A 143 -37.03 21.26 22.56
N ASP A 144 -36.02 20.69 23.22
CA ASP A 144 -35.22 21.41 24.21
C ASP A 144 -34.29 22.45 23.56
N LEU A 145 -33.84 22.20 22.34
CA LEU A 145 -33.12 23.16 21.49
C LEU A 145 -33.91 24.45 21.18
N ARG A 146 -35.23 24.46 21.39
CA ARG A 146 -36.08 25.66 21.23
C ARG A 146 -36.26 26.46 22.52
N LYS A 147 -35.44 26.23 23.56
CA LYS A 147 -35.43 27.09 24.75
C LYS A 147 -34.26 28.07 24.70
N CYS A 148 -34.51 29.31 25.12
CA CYS A 148 -33.51 30.33 25.27
C CYS A 148 -32.64 30.02 26.51
N PRO A 149 -31.31 29.95 26.40
CA PRO A 149 -30.43 29.65 27.53
C PRO A 149 -30.36 30.80 28.55
N TYR A 150 -30.79 32.01 28.19
CA TYR A 150 -30.69 33.18 29.05
C TYR A 150 -31.93 33.43 29.92
N CYS A 151 -33.12 33.15 29.40
CA CYS A 151 -34.38 33.42 30.13
C CYS A 151 -35.32 32.22 30.19
N GLY A 152 -34.96 31.07 29.60
CA GLY A 152 -35.81 29.90 29.49
C GLY A 152 -37.01 30.05 28.54
N GLY A 153 -37.24 31.24 27.99
CA GLY A 153 -38.31 31.51 27.03
C GLY A 153 -38.14 30.74 25.72
N LEU A 154 -39.22 30.55 24.97
CA LEU A 154 -39.17 29.79 23.72
C LEU A 154 -38.46 30.59 22.62
N LEU A 155 -37.64 29.90 21.83
CA LEU A 155 -37.07 30.40 20.59
C LEU A 155 -38.11 30.21 19.48
N VAL A 156 -38.54 31.34 18.92
CA VAL A 156 -39.50 31.41 17.82
C VAL A 156 -38.78 31.80 16.54
N GLU A 157 -39.17 31.18 15.43
CA GLU A 157 -38.65 31.53 14.11
C GLU A 157 -39.20 32.90 13.69
N ARG A 158 -38.32 33.80 13.27
CA ARG A 158 -38.64 35.14 12.78
C ARG A 158 -37.94 35.36 11.45
N GLN A 159 -38.57 36.15 10.58
CA GLN A 159 -38.01 36.50 9.27
C GLN A 159 -37.24 37.81 9.39
N GLY A 160 -35.97 37.79 9.00
CA GLY A 160 -35.10 38.96 8.92
C GLY A 160 -34.64 39.23 7.50
N PRO A 161 -33.94 40.35 7.26
CA PRO A 161 -33.43 40.71 5.93
C PRO A 161 -32.40 39.70 5.38
N TYR A 162 -31.79 38.89 6.24
CA TYR A 162 -30.80 37.86 5.87
C TYR A 162 -31.35 36.43 5.91
N GLY A 163 -32.67 36.26 6.05
CA GLY A 163 -33.34 34.95 6.14
C GLY A 163 -34.01 34.70 7.50
N ASN A 164 -34.46 33.47 7.70
CA ASN A 164 -35.12 33.05 8.93
C ASN A 164 -34.08 32.90 10.05
N PHE A 165 -34.43 33.33 11.26
CA PHE A 165 -33.60 33.16 12.45
C PHE A 165 -34.48 32.84 13.66
N LEU A 166 -33.92 32.16 14.66
CA LEU A 166 -34.60 31.87 15.91
C LEU A 166 -34.38 33.05 16.88
N GLY A 167 -35.43 33.79 17.20
CA GLY A 167 -35.42 34.86 18.20
C GLY A 167 -36.14 34.45 19.49
N CYS A 168 -35.71 34.98 20.63
CA CYS A 168 -36.43 34.73 21.88
C CYS A 168 -37.85 35.35 21.87
N SER A 169 -38.83 34.61 22.39
CA SER A 169 -40.21 35.07 22.55
C SER A 169 -40.33 36.28 23.48
N ASN A 170 -39.41 36.44 24.44
CA ASN A 170 -39.43 37.53 25.43
C ASN A 170 -38.77 38.84 24.95
N PHE A 171 -38.61 39.05 23.65
CA PHE A 171 -38.18 40.36 23.13
C PHE A 171 -39.21 41.45 23.49
N PRO A 172 -38.82 42.66 23.95
CA PRO A 172 -37.47 43.24 23.97
C PRO A 172 -36.62 42.89 25.21
N ASN A 173 -37.20 42.25 26.23
CA ASN A 173 -36.53 41.95 27.50
C ASN A 173 -35.42 40.90 27.36
N CYS A 174 -35.53 40.00 26.37
CA CYS A 174 -34.47 39.08 25.99
C CYS A 174 -34.14 39.23 24.50
N LYS A 175 -32.90 39.63 24.19
CA LYS A 175 -32.40 39.88 22.83
C LYS A 175 -31.64 38.68 22.23
N TYR A 176 -31.77 37.50 22.83
CA TYR A 176 -31.09 36.31 22.32
C TYR A 176 -31.63 35.89 20.96
N THR A 177 -30.72 35.64 20.02
CA THR A 177 -30.99 35.14 18.67
C THR A 177 -30.02 34.04 18.32
N ARG A 178 -30.46 33.05 17.53
CA ARG A 178 -29.66 31.94 17.02
C ARG A 178 -29.99 31.71 15.56
N ASN A 179 -28.97 31.44 14.75
CA ASN A 179 -29.14 31.03 13.36
C ASN A 179 -29.25 29.50 13.31
N GLU A 180 -30.10 28.98 12.42
CA GLU A 180 -30.24 27.54 12.17
C GLU A 180 -29.17 27.04 11.20
#